data_AF-A0A2X2ELS3-F1
#
_entry.id   AF-A0A2X2ELS3-F1
#
_cell.length_a   1.000
_cell.length_b   1.000
_cell.length_c   1.000
_cell.angle_alpha   90.00
_cell.angle_beta   90.00
_cell.angle_gamma   90.00
#
_symmetry.space_group_name_H-M   'P 1'
#
loop_
_entity.id
_entity.type
_entity.pdbx_description
1 polymer ?
#
loop_
_entity_poly.entity_id
_entity_poly.type
_entity_poly.pdbx_seq_one_letter_code
_entity_poly.pdbx_strand_id
1 'polypeptide(L)'
;MNIDIDGLIELAKKATPGPWKVKKYGVVTSDKGRTVLRASLHCGMYVDEMTANANLVAAANPSTILALCERLREAEKTIQNALSELKAGDVQSAIDQLEAGNE
;
A
#
# COMPACT_ATOMS: atom_id res chain seq x y z
N MET A 1 6.64 -7.37 -9.37
CA MET A 1 6.96 -5.99 -8.96
C MET A 1 7.39 -6.05 -7.51
N ASN A 2 8.58 -5.57 -7.16
CA ASN A 2 8.99 -5.44 -5.76
C ASN A 2 8.57 -4.05 -5.26
N ILE A 3 7.80 -3.98 -4.18
CA ILE A 3 7.33 -2.72 -3.63
C ILE A 3 8.26 -2.35 -2.48
N ASP A 4 8.91 -1.18 -2.56
CA ASP A 4 9.69 -0.64 -1.45
C ASP A 4 8.78 -0.10 -0.35
N ILE A 5 8.35 -0.99 0.55
CA ILE A 5 7.41 -0.65 1.62
C ILE A 5 8.03 0.36 2.61
N ASP A 6 9.29 0.17 3.00
CA ASP A 6 9.99 1.07 3.92
C ASP A 6 10.14 2.47 3.32
N GLY A 7 10.55 2.57 2.06
CA GLY A 7 10.66 3.84 1.35
C GLY A 7 9.31 4.57 1.26
N LEU A 8 8.22 3.84 0.96
CA LEU A 8 6.87 4.43 0.91
C LEU A 8 6.40 4.92 2.29
N ILE A 9 6.67 4.18 3.36
CA ILE A 9 6.35 4.59 4.73
C ILE A 9 7.10 5.89 5.08
N GLU A 10 8.40 5.96 4.78
CA GLU A 10 9.21 7.14 5.11
C GLU A 10 8.80 8.39 4.31
N LEU A 11 8.45 8.22 3.03
CA LEU A 11 7.89 9.30 2.23
C LEU A 11 6.53 9.75 2.78
N ALA A 12 5.65 8.82 3.14
CA ALA A 12 4.32 9.13 3.65
C ALA A 12 4.39 9.88 5.00
N LYS A 13 5.27 9.48 5.92
CA LYS A 13 5.48 10.19 7.20
C LYS A 13 5.93 11.64 7.02
N LYS A 14 6.71 11.94 5.97
CA LYS A 14 7.23 13.29 5.67
C LYS A 14 6.24 14.16 4.90
N ALA A 15 5.30 13.55 4.17
CA ALA A 15 4.30 14.24 3.38
C ALA A 15 3.25 14.94 4.26
N THR A 16 2.40 15.77 3.64
CA THR A 16 1.30 16.43 4.38
C THR A 16 0.30 15.36 4.83
N PRO A 17 0.01 15.21 6.14
CA PRO A 17 -0.93 14.19 6.59
C PRO A 17 -2.31 14.30 5.92
N GLY A 18 -2.96 13.16 5.72
CA GLY A 18 -4.34 13.08 5.24
C GLY A 18 -5.35 13.37 6.36
N PRO A 19 -6.66 13.44 6.02
CA PRO A 19 -7.24 13.19 4.70
C PRO A 19 -7.07 14.38 3.76
N TRP A 20 -6.95 14.07 2.46
CA TRP A 20 -6.93 15.07 1.39
C TRP A 20 -8.27 15.12 0.68
N LYS A 21 -8.64 16.30 0.16
CA LYS A 21 -9.91 16.54 -0.54
C LYS A 21 -9.67 17.28 -1.85
N VAL A 22 -10.35 16.82 -2.89
CA VAL A 22 -10.37 17.48 -4.19
C VAL A 22 -11.35 18.66 -4.16
N LYS A 23 -10.91 19.78 -4.73
CA LYS A 23 -11.65 21.02 -4.97
C LYS A 23 -11.80 21.20 -6.49
N LYS A 24 -12.49 22.27 -6.90
CA LYS A 24 -12.67 22.62 -8.32
C LYS A 24 -11.31 22.67 -9.04
N TYR A 25 -11.32 22.31 -10.33
CA TYR A 25 -10.16 22.38 -11.22
C TYR A 25 -8.96 21.50 -10.79
N GLY A 26 -9.22 20.34 -10.17
CA GLY A 26 -8.16 19.38 -9.81
C GLY A 26 -7.21 19.86 -8.71
N VAL A 27 -7.64 20.82 -7.89
CA VAL A 27 -6.87 21.26 -6.71
C VAL A 27 -7.11 20.29 -5.57
N VAL A 28 -6.04 19.77 -4.96
CA VAL A 28 -6.12 18.92 -3.78
C VAL A 28 -5.70 19.71 -2.55
N THR A 29 -6.49 19.59 -1.48
CA THR A 29 -6.28 20.32 -0.22
C THR A 29 -6.24 19.36 0.96
N SER A 30 -5.48 19.71 2.00
CA SER A 30 -5.55 19.03 3.30
C SER A 30 -6.84 19.39 4.04
N ASP A 31 -7.14 18.65 5.11
CA ASP A 31 -8.19 18.95 6.08
C ASP A 31 -8.19 20.40 6.59
N LYS A 32 -7.00 20.96 6.83
CA LYS A 32 -6.75 22.35 7.26
C LYS A 32 -6.84 23.38 6.13
N GLY A 33 -7.23 22.97 4.92
CA GLY A 33 -7.40 23.87 3.77
C GLY A 33 -6.11 24.26 3.06
N ARG A 34 -4.95 23.69 3.43
CA ARG A 34 -3.69 23.94 2.71
C ARG A 34 -3.73 23.22 1.36
N THR A 35 -3.34 23.91 0.28
CA THR A 35 -3.16 23.26 -1.03
C THR A 35 -1.97 22.30 -0.96
N VAL A 36 -2.20 21.02 -1.27
CA VAL A 36 -1.17 19.97 -1.30
C VAL A 36 -0.71 19.68 -2.73
N LEU A 37 -1.64 19.77 -3.69
CA LEU A 37 -1.36 19.58 -5.11
C LEU A 37 -2.28 20.50 -5.92
N ARG A 38 -1.76 21.05 -7.01
CA ARG A 38 -2.55 21.79 -7.99
C ARG A 38 -2.21 21.29 -9.38
N ALA A 39 -3.21 20.75 -10.06
CA ALA A 39 -3.12 20.47 -11.48
C ALA A 39 -2.82 21.78 -12.25
N SER A 40 -1.77 21.78 -13.07
CA SER A 40 -1.48 22.91 -13.96
C SER A 40 -2.33 22.76 -15.22
N LEU A 41 -3.27 23.66 -15.44
CA LEU A 41 -4.12 23.63 -16.63
C LEU A 41 -3.40 24.31 -17.81
N HIS A 42 -3.15 23.57 -18.88
CA HIS A 42 -2.87 24.15 -20.19
C HIS A 42 -4.16 24.23 -21.01
N CYS A 43 -4.27 25.23 -21.89
CA CYS A 43 -5.41 25.38 -22.78
C CYS A 43 -5.61 24.10 -23.62
N GLY A 44 -6.81 23.52 -23.60
CA GLY A 44 -7.14 22.30 -24.35
C GLY A 44 -6.95 20.97 -23.60
N MET A 45 -6.61 20.97 -22.31
CA MET A 45 -6.49 19.72 -21.54
C MET A 45 -7.84 19.16 -21.07
N TYR A 46 -7.93 17.84 -21.05
CA TYR A 46 -9.10 17.10 -20.61
C TYR A 46 -9.33 17.26 -19.09
N VAL A 47 -10.39 17.99 -18.74
CA VAL A 47 -10.75 18.31 -17.35
C VAL A 47 -11.10 17.04 -16.54
N ASP A 48 -11.55 15.99 -17.23
CA ASP A 48 -12.04 14.76 -16.61
C ASP A 48 -10.90 13.87 -16.11
N GLU A 49 -9.89 13.56 -16.93
CA GLU A 49 -8.70 12.81 -16.50
C GLU A 49 -7.95 13.54 -15.40
N MET A 50 -7.89 14.88 -15.45
CA MET A 50 -7.28 15.66 -14.38
C MET A 50 -8.03 15.52 -13.06
N THR A 51 -9.35 15.60 -13.11
CA THR A 51 -10.19 15.43 -11.93
C THR A 51 -10.06 14.00 -11.39
N ALA A 52 -10.02 13.00 -12.28
CA ALA A 52 -9.78 11.61 -11.93
C ALA A 52 -8.41 11.40 -11.26
N ASN A 53 -7.34 11.99 -11.82
CA ASN A 53 -5.99 11.94 -11.24
C ASN A 53 -5.93 12.62 -9.87
N ALA A 54 -6.57 13.79 -9.71
CA ALA A 54 -6.65 14.48 -8.43
C ALA A 54 -7.40 13.63 -7.39
N ASN A 55 -8.49 12.97 -7.80
CA ASN A 55 -9.24 12.06 -6.94
C ASN A 55 -8.39 10.86 -6.51
N LEU A 56 -7.66 10.25 -7.45
CA LEU A 56 -6.75 9.14 -7.16
C LEU A 56 -5.66 9.56 -6.15
N VAL A 57 -5.00 10.69 -6.38
CA VAL A 57 -3.96 11.20 -5.47
C VAL A 57 -4.55 11.54 -4.09
N ALA A 58 -5.74 12.14 -4.03
CA ALA A 58 -6.40 12.43 -2.76
C ALA A 58 -6.77 11.16 -1.98
N ALA A 59 -7.25 10.12 -2.67
CA ALA A 59 -7.53 8.82 -2.07
C ALA A 59 -6.25 8.15 -1.56
N ALA A 60 -5.17 8.22 -2.35
CA ALA A 60 -3.83 7.74 -2.02
C ALA A 60 -3.03 8.73 -1.14
N ASN A 61 -3.70 9.48 -0.26
CA ASN A 61 -3.02 10.37 0.67
C ASN A 61 -2.11 9.58 1.66
N PRO A 62 -1.17 10.25 2.34
CA PRO A 62 -0.18 9.58 3.18
C PRO A 62 -0.77 8.69 4.28
N SER A 63 -1.88 9.11 4.89
CA SER A 63 -2.54 8.29 5.92
C SER A 63 -3.08 6.98 5.34
N THR A 64 -3.66 7.02 4.13
CA THR A 64 -4.08 5.81 3.41
C THR A 64 -2.89 4.93 3.03
N ILE A 65 -1.80 5.51 2.52
CA ILE A 65 -0.60 4.75 2.12
C ILE A 65 0.04 4.04 3.31
N LEU A 66 0.13 4.70 4.47
CA LEU A 66 0.63 4.08 5.70
C LEU A 66 -0.22 2.87 6.10
N ALA A 67 -1.55 3.02 6.12
CA ALA A 67 -2.46 1.92 6.44
C ALA A 67 -2.37 0.77 5.43
N LEU A 68 -2.18 1.07 4.13
CA LEU A 68 -1.98 0.05 3.11
C LEU A 68 -0.65 -0.69 3.29
N CYS A 69 0.43 0.02 3.63
CA CYS A 69 1.74 -0.57 3.88
C CYS A 69 1.73 -1.49 5.10
N GLU A 70 1.06 -1.09 6.18
CA GLU A 70 0.89 -1.91 7.38
C GLU A 70 0.12 -3.22 7.05
N ARG A 71 -1.01 -3.10 6.35
CA ARG A 71 -1.79 -4.27 5.90
C ARG A 71 -1.00 -5.19 4.98
N LEU A 72 -0.19 -4.64 4.09
CA LEU A 72 0.64 -5.43 3.19
C LEU A 72 1.69 -6.23 3.97
N ARG A 73 2.37 -5.62 4.95
CA ARG A 73 3.33 -6.32 5.81
C ARG A 73 2.69 -7.45 6.60
N GLU A 74 1.50 -7.21 7.16
CA GLU A 74 0.77 -8.23 7.90
C GLU A 74 0.38 -9.42 7.02
N ALA A 75 -0.08 -9.15 5.79
CA ALA A 75 -0.40 -10.17 4.81
C ALA A 75 0.86 -10.97 4.40
N GLU A 76 1.96 -10.30 4.10
CA GLU A 76 3.24 -10.94 3.75
C GLU A 76 3.76 -11.82 4.89
N LYS A 77 3.71 -11.32 6.14
CA LYS A 77 4.08 -12.10 7.33
C LYS A 77 3.20 -13.34 7.49
N THR A 78 1.89 -13.20 7.30
CA THR A 78 0.96 -14.33 7.38
C THR A 78 1.28 -15.41 6.35
N ILE A 79 1.56 -15.01 5.10
CA ILE A 79 1.98 -15.94 4.04
C ILE A 79 3.30 -16.63 4.40
N GLN A 80 4.30 -15.89 4.88
CA GLN A 80 5.58 -16.47 5.29
C GLN A 80 5.44 -17.48 6.43
N ASN A 81 4.59 -17.19 7.42
CA ASN A 81 4.30 -18.12 8.51
C ASN A 81 3.62 -19.39 8.00
N ALA A 82 2.56 -19.26 7.19
CA ALA A 82 1.85 -20.41 6.63
C ALA A 82 2.77 -21.30 5.77
N LEU A 83 3.67 -20.70 4.98
CA LEU A 83 4.67 -21.44 4.20
C LEU A 83 5.70 -22.16 5.09
N SER A 84 6.05 -21.57 6.23
CA SER A 84 6.99 -22.18 7.18
C SER A 84 6.36 -23.36 7.90
N GLU A 85 5.09 -23.23 8.31
CA GLU A 85 4.30 -24.29 8.93
C GLU A 85 4.10 -25.48 7.98
N LEU A 86 3.78 -25.22 6.70
CA LEU A 86 3.62 -26.27 5.70
C LEU A 86 4.93 -27.07 5.52
N LYS A 87 6.06 -26.38 5.38
CA LYS A 87 7.37 -27.02 5.26
C LYS A 87 7.73 -27.86 6.49
N ALA A 88 7.43 -27.35 7.69
CA ALA A 88 7.67 -28.09 8.93
C ALA A 88 6.81 -29.37 9.00
N GLY A 89 5.54 -29.29 8.58
CA GLY A 89 4.65 -30.45 8.49
C GLY A 89 5.14 -31.51 7.49
N ASP A 90 5.62 -31.08 6.32
CA ASP A 90 6.18 -31.99 5.32
C ASP A 90 7.43 -32.72 5.85
N VAL A 91 8.30 -32.00 6.58
CA VAL A 91 9.49 -32.59 7.22
C VAL A 91 9.08 -33.60 8.29
N GLN A 92 8.10 -33.27 9.12
CA GLN A 92 7.62 -34.19 10.16
C GLN A 92 7.03 -35.47 9.55
N SER A 93 6.22 -35.35 8.50
CA SER A 93 5.65 -36.52 7.82
C SER A 93 6.72 -37.43 7.21
N ALA A 94 7.80 -36.87 6.68
CA ALA A 94 8.92 -37.65 6.16
C ALA A 94 9.68 -38.39 7.28
N ILE A 95 9.82 -37.79 8.46
CA ILE A 95 10.41 -38.45 9.64
C ILE A 95 9.54 -39.63 10.07
N ASP A 96 8.23 -39.41 10.21
CA ASP A 96 7.29 -40.44 10.66
C ASP A 96 7.28 -41.67 9.73
N GLN A 97 7.41 -41.47 8.40
CA GLN A 97 7.49 -42.56 7.42
C GLN A 97 8.80 -43.36 7.51
N LEU A 98 9.92 -42.71 7.83
CA LEU A 98 11.21 -43.38 8.01
C LEU A 98 11.23 -44.21 9.30
N GLU A 99 10.59 -43.72 10.36
CA GLU A 99 10.45 -44.46 11.62
C GLU A 99 9.54 -45.68 11.44
N ALA A 100 8.40 -45.53 10.76
CA ALA A 100 7.48 -46.63 10.49
C ALA A 100 8.02 -47.71 9.53
N GLY A 101 9.00 -47.38 8.68
CA GLY A 101 9.63 -48.35 7.76
C GLY A 101 10.80 -49.14 8.36
N ASN A 102 11.18 -48.85 9.61
CA ASN A 102 12.31 -49.46 10.32
C ASN A 102 11.88 -50.44 11.43
N GLU A 103 10.56 -50.65 11.61
CA GLU A 103 9.95 -51.71 12.44
C GLU A 103 9.57 -52.94 11.58
#